data_AF-A0A7J4IBL8-F1
#
_entry.id   AF-A0A7J4IBL8-F1
#
_cell.length_a   1.000
_cell.length_b   1.000
_cell.length_c   1.000
_cell.angle_alpha   90.00
_cell.angle_beta   90.00
_cell.angle_gamma   90.00
#
_symmetry.space_group_name_H-M   'P 1'
#
loop_
_entity.id
_entity.type
_entity.pdbx_description
1 polymer ?
#
loop_
_entity_poly.entity_id
_entity_poly.type
_entity_poly.pdbx_seq_one_letter_code
_entity_poly.pdbx_strand_id
1 'polypeptide(L)' 'MIGPLEIVVNVTRSTLGCNRVEFYIDNTYVGTDMDEPFTYYWNESGFSKHTIRSIAYDNVGPCTIETIQVLKFR' A
#
# COMPACT_ATOMS: atom_id res chain seq x y z
N MET A 1 -23.22 7.75 3.47
CA MET A 1 -21.94 8.11 2.82
C MET A 1 -21.00 6.95 3.03
N ILE A 2 -20.52 6.32 1.96
CA ILE A 2 -19.49 5.29 2.05
C ILE A 2 -18.16 6.01 1.84
N GLY A 3 -17.27 5.92 2.84
CA GLY A 3 -15.97 6.58 2.84
C GLY A 3 -14.93 5.81 2.02
N PRO A 4 -13.73 6.38 1.84
CA PRO A 4 -12.65 5.72 1.11
C PRO A 4 -12.24 4.40 1.78
N LEU A 5 -11.77 3.44 0.97
CA LEU A 5 -11.07 2.27 1.50
C LEU A 5 -9.65 2.70 1.86
N GLU A 6 -9.32 2.64 3.15
CA GLU A 6 -7.99 2.91 3.66
C GLU A 6 -7.12 1.64 3.57
N ILE A 7 -5.94 1.77 2.96
CA ILE A 7 -4.92 0.73 2.95
C ILE A 7 -3.86 1.13 3.97
N VAL A 8 -3.71 0.34 5.03
CA VAL A 8 -2.73 0.56 6.10
C VAL A 8 -1.64 -0.49 6.00
N VAL A 9 -0.37 -0.06 5.96
CA VAL A 9 0.79 -0.95 5.95
C VAL A 9 1.58 -0.76 7.24
N ASN A 10 1.60 -1.80 8.08
CA ASN A 10 2.39 -1.83 9.30
C ASN A 10 3.68 -2.62 9.07
N VAL A 11 4.82 -1.95 9.14
CA VAL A 11 6.14 -2.60 9.02
C VAL A 11 6.64 -2.97 10.41
N THR A 12 6.43 -4.22 10.84
CA THR A 12 6.71 -4.64 12.24
C THR A 12 8.11 -5.19 12.48
N ARG A 13 8.86 -5.53 11.42
CA ARG A 13 10.26 -5.97 11.52
C ARG A 13 11.07 -5.43 10.35
N SER A 14 11.56 -4.20 10.49
CA SER A 14 12.78 -3.82 9.81
C SER A 14 13.84 -3.62 10.88
N THR A 15 14.81 -4.52 10.96
CA THR A 15 16.00 -4.30 11.81
C THR A 15 16.89 -3.16 11.27
N LEU A 16 16.51 -2.54 10.14
CA LEU A 16 17.20 -1.47 9.44
C LEU A 16 16.35 -0.21 9.16
N GLY A 17 15.05 -0.19 9.50
CA GLY A 17 14.19 1.00 9.32
C GLY A 17 13.81 1.27 7.86
N CYS A 18 12.75 0.63 7.37
CA CYS A 18 12.16 1.05 6.10
C CYS A 18 11.53 2.42 6.27
N ASN A 19 11.85 3.37 5.40
CA ASN A 19 11.48 4.79 5.53
C ASN A 19 10.53 5.26 4.43
N ARG A 20 10.13 4.36 3.53
CA ARG A 20 9.21 4.66 2.43
C ARG A 20 8.41 3.43 2.06
N VAL A 21 7.12 3.59 1.78
CA VAL A 21 6.29 2.57 1.13
C VAL A 21 5.77 3.12 -0.19
N GLU A 22 5.86 2.34 -1.26
CA GLU A 22 5.18 2.60 -2.53
C GLU A 22 3.97 1.68 -2.66
N PHE A 23 2.87 2.23 -3.16
CA PHE A 23 1.60 1.54 -3.34
C PHE A 23 1.28 1.38 -4.82
N TYR A 24 0.76 0.21 -5.17
CA TYR A 24 0.39 -0.16 -6.52
C TYR A 24 -0.99 -0.83 -6.53
N ILE A 25 -1.80 -0.50 -7.53
CA ILE A 25 -3.10 -1.13 -7.80
C ILE A 25 -3.08 -1.62 -9.25
N ASP A 26 -3.31 -2.92 -9.46
CA ASP A 26 -3.27 -3.57 -10.78
C ASP A 26 -1.99 -3.23 -11.55
N ASN A 27 -0.86 -3.36 -10.86
CA ASN A 27 0.49 -3.02 -11.34
C ASN A 27 0.73 -1.53 -11.67
N THR A 28 -0.25 -0.66 -11.46
CA THR A 28 -0.13 0.79 -11.64
C THR A 28 0.33 1.44 -10.34
N TYR A 29 1.37 2.29 -10.39
CA TYR A 29 1.79 3.08 -9.22
C TYR A 29 0.72 4.10 -8.86
N VAL A 30 0.33 4.16 -7.59
CA VAL A 30 -0.73 5.04 -7.10
C VAL A 30 -0.30 6.02 -6.03
N GLY A 31 0.84 5.79 -5.37
CA GLY A 31 1.36 6.71 -4.37
C GLY A 31 2.52 6.16 -3.57
N THR A 32 3.08 7.03 -2.74
CA THR A 32 4.11 6.67 -1.77
C THR A 32 3.85 7.41 -0.45
N ASP A 33 4.26 6.80 0.65
CA ASP A 33 4.24 7.40 1.98
C ASP A 33 5.61 7.20 2.64
N MET A 34 6.06 8.18 3.40
CA MET A 34 7.33 8.19 4.14
C MET A 34 7.14 8.34 5.65
N ASP A 35 5.90 8.54 6.11
CA ASP A 35 5.59 8.76 7.52
C ASP A 35 4.89 7.53 8.11
N GLU A 36 5.47 6.94 9.16
CA GLU A 36 4.84 5.81 9.85
C GLU A 36 3.66 6.28 10.72
N PRO A 37 2.51 5.56 10.73
CA PRO A 37 2.21 4.36 9.93
C PRO A 37 1.92 4.70 8.46
N PHE A 38 2.50 3.93 7.54
CA PHE A 38 2.35 4.19 6.10
C PHE A 38 0.92 3.89 5.62
N THR A 39 0.30 4.86 4.96
CA THR A 39 -1.09 4.78 4.52
C THR A 39 -1.29 5.22 3.07
N TYR A 40 -2.31 4.66 2.43
CA TYR A 40 -2.83 5.14 1.16
C TYR A 40 -4.36 5.08 1.12
N TYR A 41 -4.99 6.20 0.78
CA TYR A 41 -6.45 6.31 0.64
C TYR A 41 -6.89 6.03 -0.80
N TRP A 42 -7.60 4.92 -1.00
CA TRP A 42 -8.06 4.55 -2.33
C TRP A 42 -9.51 4.99 -2.58
N ASN A 43 -9.63 6.14 -3.26
CA ASN A 43 -10.89 6.85 -3.50
C ASN A 43 -11.75 6.33 -4.66
N GLU A 44 -11.22 5.48 -5.54
CA GLU A 44 -11.99 5.01 -6.71
C GLU A 44 -13.15 4.10 -6.28
N SER A 45 -14.30 4.24 -6.92
CA SER A 45 -15.45 3.35 -6.67
C SER A 45 -15.59 2.35 -7.80
N GLY A 46 -15.99 1.13 -7.46
CA GLY A 46 -16.12 0.06 -8.46
C GLY A 46 -16.35 -1.29 -7.80
N PHE A 47 -17.05 -2.18 -8.51
CA PHE A 47 -17.16 -3.59 -8.13
C PHE A 47 -16.23 -4.41 -9.01
N SER A 48 -14.99 -4.54 -8.55
CA SER A 48 -13.94 -5.26 -9.27
C SER A 48 -12.92 -5.85 -8.31
N LYS A 49 -12.27 -6.92 -8.77
CA LYS A 49 -11.10 -7.49 -8.10
C LYS A 49 -9.88 -6.68 -8.52
N HIS A 50 -9.06 -6.35 -7.54
CA HIS A 50 -7.82 -5.62 -7.75
C HIS A 50 -6.68 -6.32 -7.04
N THR A 51 -5.49 -6.23 -7.62
CA THR A 51 -4.25 -6.65 -6.97
C THR A 51 -3.58 -5.42 -6.39
N ILE A 52 -3.55 -5.34 -5.06
CA ILE A 52 -2.83 -4.29 -4.34
C ILE A 52 -1.45 -4.83 -4.02
N ARG A 53 -0.41 -4.07 -4.34
CA ARG A 53 0.98 -4.38 -3.99
C ARG A 53 1.59 -3.19 -3.27
N SER A 54 2.21 -3.45 -2.13
CA SER A 54 2.99 -2.46 -1.37
C SER A 54 4.45 -2.89 -1.32
N ILE A 55 5.36 -1.96 -1.58
CA ILE A 55 6.80 -2.20 -1.46
C ILE A 55 7.36 -1.23 -0.44
N ALA A 56 7.94 -1.75 0.64
CA ALA A 56 8.68 -0.94 1.59
C ALA A 56 10.14 -0.86 1.18
N TYR A 57 10.76 0.30 1.36
CA TYR A 57 12.15 0.60 1.00
C TYR A 57 12.92 1.17 2.19
N ASP A 58 14.22 0.91 2.19
CA ASP A 58 15.22 1.68 2.92
C ASP A 58 16.10 2.49 1.95
N ASN A 59 17.22 3.04 2.42
CA ASN A 59 18.15 3.81 1.60
C ASN A 59 19.00 2.97 0.63
N VAL A 60 18.95 1.64 0.72
CA VAL A 60 19.74 0.69 -0.06
C VAL A 60 18.86 -0.09 -1.05
N GLY A 61 17.57 -0.25 -0.78
CA GLY A 61 16.64 -0.94 -1.67
C GLY A 61 15.32 -1.36 -1.03
N PRO A 62 14.57 -2.29 -1.68
CA PRO A 62 13.31 -2.79 -1.14
C PRO A 62 13.56 -3.72 0.05
N CYS A 63 12.96 -3.40 1.19
CA CYS A 63 12.95 -4.24 2.39
C CYS A 63 11.99 -5.42 2.26
N THR A 64 10.78 -5.15 1.78
CA THR A 64 9.69 -6.12 1.71
C THR A 64 8.71 -5.76 0.61
N ILE A 65 8.05 -6.77 0.08
CA ILE A 65 7.00 -6.66 -0.93
C ILE A 65 5.83 -7.48 -0.42
N GLU A 66 4.67 -6.86 -0.32
CA GLU A 66 3.42 -7.53 0.02
C GLU A 66 2.43 -7.38 -1.13
N THR A 67 1.63 -8.42 -1.37
CA THR A 67 0.60 -8.42 -2.41
C THR A 67 -0.66 -9.06 -1.88
N ILE A 68 -1.78 -8.36 -2.04
CA ILE A 68 -3.09 -8.81 -1.63
C ILE A 68 -4.10 -8.62 -2.76
N GLN A 69 -4.95 -9.62 -2.98
CA GLN A 69 -6.11 -9.47 -3.86
C GLN A 69 -7.29 -9.00 -3.03
N VAL A 70 -7.88 -7.88 -3.44
CA VAL A 70 -9.05 -7.31 -2.78
C VAL A 70 -10.21 -7.26 -3.77
N LEU A 71 -11.36 -7.77 -3.36
CA LEU A 71 -12.62 -7.48 -4.04
C LEU A 71 -13.17 -6.18 -3.44
N LYS A 72 -13.19 -5.11 -4.23
CA LYS A 72 -13.78 -3.85 -3.78
C LYS A 72 -15.30 -3.96 -3.90
N PHE A 73 -15.97 -3.87 -2.76
CA PHE A 73 -17.42 -3.76 -2.68
C PHE A 73 -17.78 -2.27 -2.58
N ARG A 74 -18.91 -1.89 -3.16
CA ARG A 74 -19.38 -0.50 -3.25
C ARG A 74 -19.46 0.21 -1.90
#